data_AF-A0A9N9R2H8-F1
#
_entry.id   AF-A0A9N9R2H8-F1
#
_cell.length_a   1.000
_cell.length_b   1.000
_cell.length_c   1.000
_cell.angle_alpha   90.00
_cell.angle_beta   90.00
_cell.angle_gamma   90.00
#
_symmetry.space_group_name_H-M   'P 1'
#
loop_
_entity.id
_entity.type
_entity.pdbx_description
1 polymer ?
#
loop_
_entity_poly.entity_id
_entity_poly.type
_entity_poly.pdbx_seq_one_letter_code
_entity_poly.pdbx_strand_id
1 'polypeptide(L)'
;MGCTREVCTADKTFIFINIAFAMYSGALLATAARLAWDPSTYSWFRFLCEAQYRVSCAYVLAAGLWLAGLVYLAAAAAHRAAANCLRLYAAGVACLAASEVAYGAWMAASLAAWWRDAPQAELARRGMDLMHDIKPALLAIERYREFARPVYDMIEEVEREAPNNAYVIILFGILGAVLQVAAFVMACRLARRPLAHEAAEGVCGACAVPEKRPCARACDDDSDGDRDPPPGWRKRANIGMYTILDKIF
;
A
#
# COMPACT_ATOMS: atom_id res chain seq x y z
N MET A 1 -16.32 -0.85 -33.78
CA MET A 1 -14.86 -1.02 -33.52
C MET A 1 -14.37 -0.39 -32.19
N GLY A 2 -15.25 -0.08 -31.22
CA GLY A 2 -14.84 0.54 -29.94
C GLY A 2 -14.49 -0.44 -28.79
N CYS A 3 -14.99 -1.68 -28.84
CA CYS A 3 -14.93 -2.59 -27.70
C CYS A 3 -13.54 -3.16 -27.36
N THR A 4 -12.59 -3.19 -28.30
CA THR A 4 -11.25 -3.76 -28.03
C THR A 4 -10.32 -2.79 -27.32
N ARG A 5 -10.51 -1.48 -27.51
CA ARG A 5 -9.65 -0.44 -26.93
C ARG A 5 -9.92 -0.25 -25.43
N GLU A 6 -11.19 -0.26 -25.02
CA GLU A 6 -11.58 -0.18 -23.60
C GLU A 6 -11.13 -1.40 -22.80
N VAL A 7 -11.16 -2.59 -23.41
CA VAL A 7 -10.76 -3.85 -22.79
C VAL A 7 -9.26 -3.85 -22.47
N CYS A 8 -8.43 -3.39 -23.41
CA CYS A 8 -6.99 -3.25 -23.22
C CYS A 8 -6.62 -2.20 -22.15
N THR A 9 -7.38 -1.11 -22.06
CA THR A 9 -7.14 -0.08 -21.04
C THR A 9 -7.51 -0.60 -19.65
N ALA A 10 -8.59 -1.37 -19.53
CA ALA A 10 -9.06 -1.90 -18.26
C ALA A 10 -8.04 -2.83 -17.57
N ASP A 11 -7.45 -3.75 -18.35
CA ASP A 11 -6.45 -4.69 -17.84
C ASP A 11 -5.14 -3.97 -17.44
N LYS A 12 -4.71 -2.97 -18.22
CA LYS A 12 -3.54 -2.14 -17.88
C LYS A 12 -3.75 -1.34 -16.60
N THR A 13 -4.89 -0.66 -16.46
CA THR A 13 -5.23 0.11 -15.26
C THR A 13 -5.29 -0.79 -14.02
N PHE A 14 -5.84 -2.00 -14.15
CA PHE A 14 -5.88 -2.97 -13.05
C PHE A 14 -4.46 -3.38 -12.59
N ILE A 15 -3.53 -3.59 -13.52
CA ILE A 15 -2.13 -3.87 -13.21
C ILE A 15 -1.48 -2.69 -12.47
N PHE A 16 -1.65 -1.45 -12.97
CA PHE A 16 -1.09 -0.27 -12.32
C PHE A 16 -1.59 -0.06 -10.89
N ILE A 17 -2.90 -0.25 -10.66
CA ILE A 17 -3.50 -0.16 -9.32
C ILE A 17 -2.87 -1.20 -8.38
N ASN A 18 -2.66 -2.44 -8.85
CA ASN A 18 -2.07 -3.49 -8.02
C ASN A 18 -0.56 -3.29 -7.77
N ILE A 19 0.16 -2.65 -8.69
CA ILE A 19 1.54 -2.21 -8.44
C ILE A 19 1.56 -1.15 -7.33
N ALA A 20 0.66 -0.16 -7.39
CA ALA A 20 0.54 0.85 -6.33
C ALA A 20 0.17 0.20 -4.99
N PHE A 21 -0.73 -0.78 -4.97
CA PHE A 21 -1.03 -1.58 -3.79
C PHE A 21 0.16 -2.38 -3.27
N ALA A 22 0.99 -2.96 -4.14
CA ALA A 22 2.23 -3.61 -3.70
C ALA A 22 3.16 -2.63 -2.97
N MET A 23 3.30 -1.40 -3.50
CA MET A 23 4.09 -0.34 -2.86
C MET A 23 3.50 0.09 -1.51
N TYR A 24 2.17 0.28 -1.45
CA TYR A 24 1.46 0.61 -0.21
C TYR A 24 1.61 -0.50 0.85
N SER A 25 1.48 -1.76 0.44
CA SER A 25 1.69 -2.91 1.33
C SER A 25 3.10 -2.90 1.91
N GLY A 26 4.12 -2.69 1.08
CA GLY A 26 5.51 -2.56 1.52
C GLY A 26 5.71 -1.40 2.50
N ALA A 27 5.11 -0.24 2.24
CA ALA A 27 5.16 0.92 3.12
C ALA A 27 4.49 0.64 4.49
N LEU A 28 3.32 -0.01 4.50
CA LEU A 28 2.62 -0.39 5.74
C LEU A 28 3.43 -1.40 6.55
N LEU A 29 4.01 -2.42 5.91
CA LEU A 29 4.83 -3.41 6.59
C LEU A 29 6.13 -2.81 7.13
N ALA A 30 6.79 -1.93 6.38
CA ALA A 30 7.95 -1.18 6.85
C ALA A 30 7.59 -0.29 8.05
N THR A 31 6.42 0.37 8.00
CA THR A 31 5.91 1.18 9.11
C THR A 31 5.62 0.32 10.34
N ALA A 32 4.96 -0.84 10.18
CA ALA A 32 4.71 -1.77 11.27
C ALA A 32 6.02 -2.30 11.89
N ALA A 33 7.01 -2.66 11.06
CA ALA A 33 8.32 -3.09 11.53
C ALA A 33 9.02 -1.97 12.33
N ARG A 34 8.93 -0.73 11.86
CA ARG A 34 9.48 0.43 12.58
C ARG A 34 8.77 0.65 13.92
N LEU A 35 7.44 0.56 13.97
CA LEU A 35 6.67 0.65 15.22
C LEU A 35 6.97 -0.50 16.20
N ALA A 36 7.38 -1.67 15.70
CA ALA A 36 7.74 -2.81 16.53
C ALA A 36 9.18 -2.71 17.07
N TRP A 37 10.13 -2.23 16.27
CA TRP A 37 11.57 -2.27 16.59
C TRP A 37 12.17 -0.95 17.06
N ASP A 38 11.59 0.21 16.75
CA ASP A 38 12.15 1.50 17.16
C ASP A 38 11.38 2.05 18.39
N PRO A 39 11.94 1.95 19.60
CA PRO A 39 11.29 2.43 20.82
C PRO A 39 11.20 3.96 20.91
N SER A 40 11.96 4.69 20.08
CA SER A 40 11.97 6.15 20.07
C SER A 40 10.86 6.76 19.20
N THR A 41 10.39 6.02 18.20
CA THR A 41 9.34 6.45 17.28
C THR A 41 7.98 6.48 18.01
N TYR A 42 7.36 7.66 18.12
CA TYR A 42 6.08 7.92 18.81
C TYR A 42 6.02 7.50 20.30
N SER A 43 7.14 7.63 21.02
CA SER A 43 7.25 7.33 22.46
C SER A 43 6.15 7.98 23.31
N TRP A 44 5.78 9.22 22.99
CA TRP A 44 4.68 9.95 23.62
C TRP A 44 3.31 9.28 23.41
N PHE A 45 3.01 8.83 22.19
CA PHE A 45 1.75 8.16 21.88
C PHE A 45 1.67 6.78 22.54
N ARG A 46 2.81 6.07 22.63
CA ARG A 46 2.91 4.81 23.36
C ARG A 46 2.66 4.99 24.87
N PHE A 47 3.17 6.07 25.45
CA PHE A 47 3.01 6.34 26.89
C PHE A 47 1.61 6.83 27.26
N LEU A 48 1.04 7.72 26.45
CA LEU A 48 -0.27 8.33 26.70
C LEU A 48 -1.45 7.44 26.28
N CYS A 49 -1.26 6.60 25.26
CA CYS A 49 -2.32 5.81 24.63
C CYS A 49 -1.81 4.38 24.28
N GLU A 50 -1.35 3.63 25.28
CA GLU A 50 -0.74 2.31 25.07
C GLU A 50 -1.66 1.33 24.32
N ALA A 51 -2.94 1.28 24.71
CA ALA A 51 -3.91 0.39 24.08
C ALA A 51 -4.12 0.73 22.60
N GLN A 52 -4.30 2.02 22.29
CA GLN A 52 -4.48 2.51 20.92
C GLN A 52 -3.21 2.29 20.10
N TYR A 53 -2.02 2.48 20.68
CA TYR A 53 -0.74 2.19 20.04
C TYR A 53 -0.63 0.72 19.64
N ARG A 54 -0.92 -0.22 20.56
CA ARG A 54 -0.83 -1.66 20.29
C ARG A 54 -1.81 -2.11 19.21
N VAL A 55 -3.05 -1.61 19.27
CA VAL A 55 -4.07 -1.92 18.25
C VAL A 55 -3.65 -1.35 16.90
N SER A 56 -3.08 -0.14 16.86
CA SER A 56 -2.61 0.48 15.61
C SER A 56 -1.45 -0.30 14.99
N CYS A 57 -0.47 -0.72 15.80
CA CYS A 57 0.65 -1.53 15.33
C CYS A 57 0.17 -2.86 14.74
N ALA A 58 -0.74 -3.55 15.44
CA ALA A 58 -1.35 -4.79 14.95
C ALA A 58 -2.18 -4.58 13.68
N TYR A 59 -2.96 -3.49 13.62
CA TYR A 59 -3.79 -3.15 12.47
C TYR A 59 -2.96 -2.84 11.24
N VAL A 60 -1.92 -2.00 11.35
CA VAL A 60 -1.04 -1.66 10.22
C VAL A 60 -0.34 -2.90 9.67
N LEU A 61 0.10 -3.82 10.55
CA LEU A 61 0.69 -5.09 10.14
C LEU A 61 -0.33 -5.98 9.42
N ALA A 62 -1.52 -6.16 10.00
CA ALA A 62 -2.59 -6.97 9.43
C ALA A 62 -3.06 -6.42 8.08
N ALA A 63 -3.25 -5.10 7.98
CA ALA A 63 -3.61 -4.40 6.76
C ALA A 63 -2.53 -4.58 5.69
N GLY A 64 -1.24 -4.39 6.04
CA GLY A 64 -0.12 -4.60 5.12
C GLY A 64 -0.07 -6.03 4.54
N LEU A 65 -0.25 -7.05 5.39
CA LEU A 65 -0.29 -8.45 4.97
C LEU A 65 -1.53 -8.77 4.13
N TRP A 66 -2.70 -8.23 4.51
CA TRP A 66 -3.93 -8.40 3.73
C TRP A 66 -3.78 -7.83 2.33
N LEU A 67 -3.20 -6.64 2.23
CA LEU A 67 -2.95 -5.94 0.97
C LEU A 67 -1.96 -6.71 0.09
N ALA A 68 -0.91 -7.32 0.67
CA ALA A 68 -0.03 -8.24 -0.04
C ALA A 68 -0.78 -9.47 -0.59
N GLY A 69 -1.68 -10.04 0.22
CA GLY A 69 -2.56 -11.14 -0.19
C GLY A 69 -3.47 -10.77 -1.36
N LEU A 70 -4.03 -9.55 -1.36
CA LEU A 70 -4.84 -9.04 -2.46
C LEU A 70 -4.03 -8.87 -3.74
N VAL A 71 -2.79 -8.36 -3.65
CA VAL A 71 -1.89 -8.25 -4.81
C VAL A 71 -1.56 -9.64 -5.38
N TYR A 72 -1.32 -10.63 -4.52
CA TYR A 72 -1.11 -12.02 -4.97
C TYR A 72 -2.36 -12.57 -5.68
N LEU A 73 -3.55 -12.35 -5.13
CA LEU A 73 -4.82 -12.74 -5.75
C LEU A 73 -5.02 -12.05 -7.11
N ALA A 74 -4.65 -10.78 -7.24
CA ALA A 74 -4.71 -10.05 -8.50
C ALA A 74 -3.75 -10.63 -9.55
N ALA A 75 -2.51 -10.97 -9.15
CA ALA A 75 -1.56 -11.64 -10.03
C ALA A 75 -2.08 -13.02 -10.48
N ALA A 76 -2.64 -13.80 -9.55
CA ALA A 76 -3.25 -15.09 -9.87
C ALA A 76 -4.44 -14.96 -10.83
N ALA A 77 -5.27 -13.93 -10.66
CA ALA A 77 -6.38 -13.63 -11.56
C ALA A 77 -5.90 -13.24 -12.97
N ALA A 78 -4.78 -12.52 -13.09
CA ALA A 78 -4.19 -12.17 -14.38
C ALA A 78 -3.63 -13.38 -15.14
N HIS A 79 -3.09 -14.38 -14.43
CA HIS A 79 -2.52 -15.58 -15.04
C HIS A 79 -3.54 -16.65 -15.43
N ARG A 80 -4.65 -16.78 -14.69
CA ARG A 80 -5.63 -17.88 -14.88
C ARG A 80 -7.02 -17.41 -15.33
N ALA A 81 -7.22 -16.11 -15.58
CA ALA A 81 -8.50 -15.52 -16.02
C ALA A 81 -9.74 -16.00 -15.23
N ALA A 82 -9.57 -16.31 -13.95
CA ALA A 82 -10.62 -16.94 -13.15
C ALA A 82 -11.55 -15.87 -12.55
N ALA A 83 -12.81 -15.85 -13.00
CA ALA A 83 -13.84 -14.93 -12.50
C ALA A 83 -14.02 -15.02 -10.97
N ASN A 84 -13.83 -16.20 -10.39
CA ASN A 84 -13.89 -16.41 -8.93
C ASN A 84 -12.75 -15.69 -8.19
N CYS A 85 -11.53 -15.66 -8.75
CA CYS A 85 -10.41 -14.91 -8.15
C CYS A 85 -10.66 -13.40 -8.15
N LEU A 86 -11.26 -12.86 -9.23
CA LEU A 86 -11.65 -11.44 -9.29
C LEU A 86 -12.75 -11.07 -8.31
N ARG A 87 -13.72 -11.97 -8.06
CA ARG A 87 -14.77 -11.77 -7.06
C ARG A 87 -14.21 -11.81 -5.63
N LEU A 88 -13.32 -12.76 -5.34
CA LEU A 88 -12.62 -12.83 -4.06
C LEU A 88 -11.75 -11.59 -3.83
N TYR A 89 -11.05 -11.12 -4.85
CA TYR A 89 -10.30 -9.87 -4.80
C TYR A 89 -11.22 -8.67 -4.51
N ALA A 90 -12.34 -8.53 -5.23
CA ALA A 90 -13.29 -7.43 -5.01
C ALA A 90 -13.89 -7.47 -3.59
N ALA A 91 -14.27 -8.66 -3.10
CA ALA A 91 -14.75 -8.83 -1.74
C ALA A 91 -13.66 -8.48 -0.71
N GLY A 92 -12.41 -8.87 -0.97
CA GLY A 92 -11.28 -8.57 -0.10
C GLY A 92 -10.92 -7.08 -0.05
N VAL A 93 -11.02 -6.35 -1.17
CA VAL A 93 -10.86 -4.88 -1.21
C VAL A 93 -12.01 -4.20 -0.46
N ALA A 94 -13.25 -4.66 -0.64
CA ALA A 94 -14.40 -4.10 0.10
C ALA A 94 -14.29 -4.35 1.62
N CYS A 95 -13.83 -5.54 2.01
CA CYS A 95 -13.55 -5.87 3.41
C CYS A 95 -12.47 -4.96 4.01
N LEU A 96 -11.38 -4.72 3.26
CA LEU A 96 -10.32 -3.81 3.67
C LEU A 96 -10.87 -2.39 3.87
N ALA A 97 -11.60 -1.84 2.90
CA ALA A 97 -12.20 -0.51 2.99
C ALA A 97 -13.15 -0.38 4.20
N ALA A 98 -14.02 -1.37 4.42
CA ALA A 98 -14.91 -1.39 5.58
C ALA A 98 -14.11 -1.43 6.90
N SER A 99 -13.02 -2.20 6.94
CA SER A 99 -12.15 -2.27 8.12
C SER A 99 -11.44 -0.95 8.41
N GLU A 100 -11.02 -0.21 7.38
CA GLU A 100 -10.36 1.10 7.52
C GLU A 100 -11.32 2.15 8.05
N VAL A 101 -12.55 2.17 7.56
CA VAL A 101 -13.60 3.07 8.07
C VAL A 101 -13.94 2.72 9.52
N ALA A 102 -14.11 1.44 9.83
CA ALA A 102 -14.41 0.99 11.18
C ALA A 102 -13.26 1.30 12.16
N TYR A 103 -12.02 1.05 11.75
CA TYR A 103 -10.83 1.37 12.54
C TYR A 103 -10.67 2.88 12.72
N GLY A 104 -10.88 3.68 11.68
CA GLY A 104 -10.82 5.15 11.76
C GLY A 104 -11.88 5.72 12.69
N ALA A 105 -13.12 5.23 12.59
CA ALA A 105 -14.21 5.63 13.48
C ALA A 105 -13.92 5.23 14.94
N TRP A 106 -13.44 3.99 15.16
CA TRP A 106 -13.05 3.51 16.49
C TRP A 106 -11.89 4.32 17.07
N MET A 107 -10.88 4.64 16.28
CA MET A 107 -9.73 5.44 16.71
C MET A 107 -10.16 6.85 17.11
N ALA A 108 -10.98 7.52 16.29
CA ALA A 108 -11.51 8.84 16.60
C ALA A 108 -12.36 8.84 17.88
N ALA A 109 -13.23 7.84 18.05
CA ALA A 109 -14.06 7.71 19.25
C ALA A 109 -13.21 7.42 20.49
N SER A 110 -12.21 6.55 20.37
CA SER A 110 -11.30 6.18 21.46
C SER A 110 -10.41 7.33 21.88
N LEU A 111 -9.91 8.12 20.94
CA LEU A 111 -9.16 9.35 21.24
C LEU A 111 -10.06 10.42 21.86
N ALA A 112 -11.28 10.60 21.36
CA ALA A 112 -12.22 11.56 21.93
C ALA A 112 -12.68 11.17 23.35
N ALA A 113 -12.82 9.88 23.64
CA ALA A 113 -13.11 9.37 24.98
C ALA A 113 -11.89 9.51 25.91
N TRP A 114 -10.70 9.10 25.44
CA TRP A 114 -9.44 9.30 26.16
C TRP A 114 -9.22 10.77 26.50
N TRP A 115 -9.45 11.67 25.54
CA TRP A 115 -9.28 13.11 25.75
C TRP A 115 -10.17 13.64 26.87
N ARG A 116 -11.38 13.11 27.03
CA ARG A 116 -12.34 13.57 28.04
C ARG A 116 -12.08 12.96 29.42
N ASP A 117 -11.84 11.66 29.45
CA ASP A 117 -12.01 10.87 30.68
C ASP A 117 -10.68 10.35 31.26
N ALA A 118 -9.57 10.34 30.51
CA ALA A 118 -8.33 9.75 30.99
C ALA A 118 -7.50 10.73 31.85
N PRO A 119 -6.96 10.29 33.01
CA PRO A 119 -6.10 11.12 33.86
C PRO A 119 -4.77 11.48 33.16
N GLN A 120 -4.32 10.64 32.23
CA GLN A 120 -3.16 10.91 31.37
C GLN A 120 -3.42 12.03 30.36
N ALA A 121 -4.68 12.20 29.92
CA ALA A 121 -5.07 13.32 29.05
C ALA A 121 -5.06 14.64 29.83
N GLU A 122 -5.31 14.61 31.14
CA GLU A 122 -5.17 15.80 31.99
C GLU A 122 -3.69 16.21 32.17
N LEU A 123 -2.77 15.22 32.28
CA LEU A 123 -1.33 15.47 32.20
C LEU A 123 -0.92 16.04 30.84
N ALA A 124 -1.49 15.56 29.74
CA ALA A 124 -1.22 16.11 28.40
C ALA A 124 -1.76 17.55 28.25
N ARG A 125 -2.97 17.84 28.75
CA ARG A 125 -3.55 19.20 28.76
C ARG A 125 -2.70 20.15 29.58
N ARG A 126 -2.36 19.79 30.82
CA ARG A 126 -1.45 20.57 31.67
C ARG A 126 -0.06 20.70 31.06
N GLY A 127 0.43 19.68 30.37
CA GLY A 127 1.71 19.69 29.67
C GLY A 127 1.72 20.64 28.47
N MET A 128 0.63 20.75 27.72
CA MET A 128 0.49 21.74 26.64
C MET A 128 0.44 23.17 27.19
N ASP A 129 -0.31 23.40 28.28
CA ASP A 129 -0.38 24.70 28.94
C ASP A 129 1.00 25.08 29.51
N LEU A 130 1.67 24.14 30.19
CA LEU A 130 3.02 24.33 30.73
C LEU A 130 4.05 24.55 29.62
N MET A 131 3.91 23.91 28.46
CA MET A 131 4.76 24.17 27.29
C MET A 131 4.60 25.59 26.76
N HIS A 132 3.40 26.16 26.82
CA HIS A 132 3.16 27.57 26.47
C HIS A 132 3.90 28.53 27.41
N ASP A 133 3.98 28.19 28.70
CA ASP A 133 4.64 29.00 29.72
C ASP A 133 6.16 28.75 29.82
N ILE A 134 6.62 27.54 29.52
CA ILE A 134 8.02 27.13 29.57
C ILE A 134 8.82 27.71 28.39
N LYS A 135 8.22 27.83 27.20
CA LYS A 135 8.87 28.44 26.02
C LYS A 135 9.46 29.83 26.32
N PRO A 136 8.71 30.80 26.86
CA PRO A 136 9.26 32.11 27.22
C PRO A 136 10.19 32.04 28.44
N ALA A 137 9.96 31.14 29.41
CA ALA A 137 10.82 30.98 30.58
C ALA A 137 12.21 30.40 30.25
N LEU A 138 12.30 29.47 29.29
CA LEU A 138 13.56 28.92 28.77
C LEU A 138 14.42 30.00 28.08
N LEU A 139 13.78 30.96 27.42
CA LEU A 139 14.46 32.10 26.80
C LEU A 139 14.92 33.15 27.82
N ALA A 140 14.25 33.24 28.97
CA ALA A 140 14.55 34.20 30.03
C ALA A 140 15.74 33.79 30.93
N ILE A 141 16.08 32.50 31.00
CA ILE A 141 17.18 32.02 31.85
C ILE A 141 18.49 32.03 31.04
N GLU A 142 19.21 33.16 31.09
CA GLU A 142 20.54 33.33 30.44
C GLU A 142 21.56 32.25 30.85
N ARG A 143 21.42 31.69 32.05
CA ARG A 143 22.35 30.71 32.63
C ARG A 143 22.30 29.32 32.00
N TYR A 144 21.23 28.96 31.28
CA TYR A 144 21.08 27.66 30.59
C TYR A 144 20.88 27.81 29.08
N ARG A 145 21.19 28.99 28.54
CA ARG A 145 20.91 29.35 27.14
C ARG A 145 21.55 28.39 26.13
N GLU A 146 22.72 27.83 26.42
CA GLU A 146 23.39 26.84 25.57
C GLU A 146 22.66 25.50 25.48
N PHE A 147 21.89 25.13 26.50
CA PHE A 147 21.12 23.88 26.54
C PHE A 147 19.64 24.08 26.17
N ALA A 148 19.11 25.27 26.47
CA ALA A 148 17.74 25.66 26.16
C ALA A 148 17.51 25.86 24.66
N ARG A 149 18.49 26.41 23.94
CA ARG A 149 18.37 26.73 22.51
C ARG A 149 18.20 25.48 21.63
N PRO A 150 19.00 24.41 21.76
CA PRO A 150 18.79 23.18 21.01
C PRO A 150 17.45 22.51 21.31
N VAL A 151 17.00 22.56 22.57
CA VAL A 151 15.70 22.00 22.98
C VAL A 151 14.55 22.82 22.40
N TYR A 152 14.67 24.15 22.41
CA TYR A 152 13.70 25.06 21.82
C TYR A 152 13.60 24.87 20.30
N ASP A 153 14.74 24.84 19.61
CA ASP A 153 14.82 24.62 18.16
C ASP A 153 14.20 23.27 17.78
N MET A 154 14.45 22.21 18.57
CA MET A 154 13.82 20.90 18.37
C MET A 154 12.30 20.94 18.58
N ILE A 155 11.80 21.70 19.55
CA ILE A 155 10.36 21.85 19.80
C ILE A 155 9.69 22.63 18.67
N GLU A 156 10.32 23.70 18.20
CA GLU A 156 9.82 24.53 17.09
C GLU A 156 9.82 23.76 15.77
N GLU A 157 10.86 22.97 15.51
CA GLU A 157 10.92 22.09 14.34
C GLU A 157 9.80 21.04 14.39
N VAL A 158 9.61 20.38 15.54
CA VAL A 158 8.53 19.39 15.71
C VAL A 158 7.15 20.02 15.54
N GLU A 159 6.92 21.24 16.05
CA GLU A 159 5.65 21.96 15.89
C GLU A 159 5.41 22.40 14.43
N ARG A 160 6.48 22.74 13.71
CA ARG A 160 6.42 23.09 12.29
C ARG A 160 6.21 21.87 11.39
N GLU A 161 6.80 20.73 11.73
CA GLU A 161 6.70 19.48 10.97
C GLU A 161 5.44 18.66 11.31
N ALA A 162 4.89 18.79 12.52
CA ALA A 162 3.65 18.11 12.94
C ALA A 162 2.46 18.29 11.98
N PRO A 163 2.09 19.51 11.53
CA PRO A 163 1.00 19.69 10.57
C PRO A 163 1.32 19.08 9.20
N ASN A 164 2.60 19.09 8.78
CA ASN A 164 3.02 18.46 7.54
C ASN A 164 2.87 16.93 7.59
N ASN A 165 3.23 16.31 8.71
CA ASN A 165 3.07 14.86 8.89
C ASN A 165 1.59 14.43 8.89
N ALA A 166 0.72 15.19 9.57
CA ALA A 166 -0.72 14.94 9.53
C ALA A 166 -1.30 15.08 8.12
N TYR A 167 -0.88 16.11 7.38
CA TYR A 167 -1.28 16.32 5.99
C TYR A 167 -0.88 15.15 5.08
N VAL A 168 0.35 14.66 5.23
CA VAL A 168 0.85 13.50 4.47
C VAL A 168 0.00 12.25 4.75
N ILE A 169 -0.30 11.96 6.02
CA ILE A 169 -1.16 10.82 6.40
C ILE A 169 -2.55 10.93 5.76
N ILE A 170 -3.18 12.11 5.82
CA ILE A 170 -4.50 12.35 5.22
C ILE A 170 -4.45 12.13 3.70
N LEU A 171 -3.44 12.69 3.03
CA LEU A 171 -3.29 12.59 1.59
C LEU A 171 -3.05 11.13 1.14
N PHE A 172 -2.21 10.38 1.87
CA PHE A 172 -2.03 8.95 1.64
C PHE A 172 -3.31 8.15 1.88
N GLY A 173 -4.13 8.53 2.87
CA GLY A 173 -5.43 7.94 3.13
C GLY A 173 -6.45 8.18 2.01
N ILE A 174 -6.55 9.41 1.52
CA ILE A 174 -7.42 9.77 0.39
C ILE A 174 -6.99 9.01 -0.87
N LEU A 175 -5.69 9.01 -1.17
CA LEU A 175 -5.15 8.29 -2.33
C LEU A 175 -5.43 6.77 -2.22
N GLY A 176 -5.27 6.19 -1.02
CA GLY A 176 -5.62 4.80 -0.75
C GLY A 176 -7.10 4.50 -1.01
N ALA A 177 -8.00 5.34 -0.50
CA ALA A 177 -9.45 5.19 -0.71
C ALA A 177 -9.83 5.26 -2.21
N VAL A 178 -9.25 6.21 -2.95
CA VAL A 178 -9.46 6.33 -4.40
C VAL A 178 -8.97 5.07 -5.13
N LEU A 179 -7.78 4.57 -4.79
CA LEU A 179 -7.24 3.34 -5.37
C LEU A 179 -8.09 2.11 -5.05
N GLN A 180 -8.66 2.00 -3.85
CA GLN A 180 -9.57 0.91 -3.47
C GLN A 180 -10.89 0.95 -4.24
N VAL A 181 -11.50 2.13 -4.39
CA VAL A 181 -12.70 2.29 -5.22
C VAL A 181 -12.40 1.91 -6.67
N ALA A 182 -11.28 2.39 -7.21
CA ALA A 182 -10.86 2.03 -8.57
C ALA A 182 -10.62 0.52 -8.70
N ALA A 183 -9.89 -0.10 -7.77
CA ALA A 183 -9.63 -1.54 -7.75
C ALA A 183 -10.93 -2.36 -7.74
N PHE A 184 -11.89 -1.99 -6.89
CA PHE A 184 -13.18 -2.65 -6.79
C PHE A 184 -13.98 -2.54 -8.08
N VAL A 185 -14.13 -1.32 -8.63
CA VAL A 185 -14.86 -1.09 -9.89
C VAL A 185 -14.24 -1.88 -11.03
N MET A 186 -12.90 -1.88 -11.12
CA MET A 186 -12.18 -2.60 -12.17
C MET A 186 -12.32 -4.11 -12.01
N ALA A 187 -12.17 -4.67 -10.80
CA ALA A 187 -12.37 -6.09 -10.55
C ALA A 187 -13.80 -6.53 -10.88
N CYS A 188 -14.82 -5.74 -10.52
CA CYS A 188 -16.21 -6.02 -10.90
C CYS A 188 -16.43 -5.97 -12.42
N ARG A 189 -15.84 -4.99 -13.11
CA ARG A 189 -15.92 -4.90 -14.59
C ARG A 189 -15.27 -6.10 -15.26
N LEU A 190 -14.11 -6.54 -14.77
CA LEU A 190 -13.40 -7.71 -15.27
C LEU A 190 -14.17 -9.02 -14.98
N ALA A 191 -14.77 -9.15 -13.79
CA ALA A 191 -15.52 -10.33 -13.38
C ALA A 191 -16.91 -10.48 -14.05
N ARG A 192 -17.48 -9.37 -14.56
CA ARG A 192 -18.73 -9.36 -15.33
C ARG A 192 -18.54 -9.63 -16.81
N ARG A 193 -17.29 -9.74 -17.29
CA ARG A 193 -17.03 -10.14 -18.67
C ARG A 193 -17.69 -11.52 -18.86
N PRO A 194 -18.65 -11.67 -19.80
CA PRO A 194 -19.17 -12.98 -20.11
C PRO A 194 -17.98 -13.83 -20.55
N LEU A 195 -17.89 -15.06 -20.03
CA LEU A 195 -17.01 -16.13 -20.50
C LEU A 195 -17.42 -16.52 -21.94
N ALA A 196 -17.37 -15.57 -22.87
CA ALA A 196 -17.60 -15.81 -24.29
C ALA A 196 -16.47 -16.66 -24.91
N HIS A 197 -15.40 -16.95 -24.16
CA HIS A 197 -14.37 -17.90 -24.56
C HIS A 197 -14.62 -19.34 -24.11
N GLU A 198 -15.33 -19.61 -23.01
CA GLU A 198 -15.66 -21.00 -22.63
C GLU A 198 -16.88 -21.54 -23.40
N ALA A 199 -17.78 -20.67 -23.86
CA ALA A 199 -18.88 -21.09 -24.75
C ALA A 199 -18.45 -21.31 -26.22
N ALA A 200 -17.24 -20.88 -26.61
CA ALA A 200 -16.72 -21.03 -27.97
C ALA A 200 -15.91 -22.33 -28.18
N GLU A 201 -15.48 -23.01 -27.11
CA GLU A 201 -14.79 -24.32 -27.20
C GLU A 201 -15.73 -25.53 -26.98
N GLY A 202 -17.00 -25.30 -26.63
CA GLY A 202 -17.95 -26.37 -26.27
C GLY A 202 -18.96 -26.79 -27.33
N VAL A 203 -19.09 -26.08 -28.45
CA VAL A 203 -20.07 -26.40 -29.52
C VAL A 203 -19.44 -26.16 -30.89
N CYS A 204 -18.80 -27.19 -31.44
CA CYS A 204 -18.64 -27.42 -32.89
C CYS A 204 -18.04 -28.81 -33.13
N GLY A 205 -18.79 -29.84 -32.72
CA GLY A 205 -18.68 -31.15 -33.34
C GLY A 205 -19.40 -31.14 -34.69
N ALA A 206 -18.70 -31.59 -35.72
CA ALA A 206 -19.16 -31.87 -37.09
C ALA A 206 -19.44 -30.65 -38.01
N CYS A 207 -18.47 -30.33 -38.88
CA CYS A 207 -18.61 -30.45 -40.35
C CYS A 207 -17.37 -29.89 -41.10
N ALA A 208 -16.74 -30.77 -41.88
CA ALA A 208 -16.06 -30.59 -43.17
C ALA A 208 -14.86 -29.60 -43.36
N VAL A 209 -13.95 -30.07 -44.22
CA VAL A 209 -12.57 -29.63 -44.54
C VAL A 209 -12.53 -28.43 -45.55
N PRO A 210 -11.37 -27.98 -46.09
CA PRO A 210 -10.75 -26.69 -45.82
C PRO A 210 -10.80 -25.70 -47.01
N GLU A 211 -10.79 -24.39 -46.77
CA GLU A 211 -10.49 -23.43 -47.85
C GLU A 211 -9.51 -22.36 -47.40
N LYS A 212 -8.31 -22.45 -47.98
CA LYS A 212 -7.31 -21.38 -48.02
C LYS A 212 -7.91 -20.18 -48.76
N ARG A 213 -7.86 -19.00 -48.15
CA ARG A 213 -7.23 -17.81 -48.76
C ARG A 213 -6.92 -16.72 -47.73
N PRO A 214 -5.83 -15.95 -47.95
CA PRO A 214 -5.23 -15.07 -46.96
C PRO A 214 -5.78 -13.65 -47.09
N CYS A 215 -6.15 -13.03 -45.98
CA CYS A 215 -6.29 -11.59 -45.90
C CYS A 215 -5.16 -11.02 -45.06
N ALA A 216 -4.32 -10.25 -45.74
CA ALA A 216 -3.14 -9.57 -45.26
C ALA A 216 -3.41 -8.74 -43.99
N ARG A 217 -2.60 -8.99 -42.96
CA ARG A 217 -2.28 -8.01 -41.93
C ARG A 217 -1.04 -7.25 -42.41
N ALA A 218 -1.24 -6.01 -42.80
CA ALA A 218 -0.19 -5.01 -42.90
C ALA A 218 -0.53 -3.89 -41.91
N CYS A 219 0.19 -3.87 -40.80
CA CYS A 219 0.53 -2.72 -39.97
C CYS A 219 1.88 -3.09 -39.32
N ASP A 220 2.97 -2.70 -39.98
CA ASP A 220 4.29 -2.24 -39.47
C ASP A 220 4.93 -3.04 -38.31
N ASP A 221 5.96 -3.85 -38.51
CA ASP A 221 7.37 -3.55 -38.87
C ASP A 221 8.08 -2.65 -37.84
N ASP A 222 8.57 -3.29 -36.78
CA ASP A 222 9.83 -2.91 -36.13
C ASP A 222 10.65 -4.20 -35.99
N SER A 223 11.75 -4.23 -36.74
CA SER A 223 12.75 -5.29 -36.78
C SER A 223 13.42 -5.48 -35.42
N ASP A 224 13.44 -6.71 -34.91
CA ASP A 224 14.54 -7.18 -34.08
C ASP A 224 14.75 -8.70 -34.25
N GLY A 225 15.74 -9.01 -35.08
CA GLY A 225 16.71 -10.09 -34.90
C GLY A 225 16.23 -11.43 -34.34
N ASP A 226 15.90 -12.32 -35.27
CA ASP A 226 16.05 -13.76 -35.17
C ASP A 226 17.48 -14.14 -34.71
N ARG A 227 17.66 -14.47 -33.43
CA ARG A 227 18.84 -15.16 -32.89
C ARG A 227 18.45 -16.06 -31.72
N ASP A 228 18.43 -17.36 -31.97
CA ASP A 228 18.50 -18.38 -30.93
C ASP A 228 19.68 -18.09 -29.96
N PRO A 229 19.47 -18.08 -28.63
CA PRO A 229 20.57 -17.92 -27.70
C PRO A 229 21.41 -19.22 -27.63
N PRO A 230 22.75 -19.14 -27.66
CA PRO A 230 23.61 -20.32 -27.64
C PRO A 230 23.54 -21.07 -26.29
N PRO A 231 23.72 -22.40 -26.28
CA PRO A 231 23.55 -23.22 -25.09
C PRO A 231 24.76 -23.07 -24.15
N GLY A 232 24.53 -22.60 -22.92
CA GLY A 232 25.58 -22.57 -21.88
C GLY A 232 25.43 -21.51 -20.79
N TRP A 233 24.53 -20.54 -20.95
CA TRP A 233 24.43 -19.41 -20.01
C TRP A 233 23.71 -19.70 -18.68
N ARG A 234 23.13 -20.89 -18.49
CA ARG A 234 22.36 -21.22 -17.28
C ARG A 234 23.17 -21.70 -16.06
N LYS A 235 24.51 -21.71 -16.09
CA LYS A 235 25.32 -22.28 -14.99
C LYS A 235 26.37 -21.38 -14.32
N ARG A 236 26.57 -20.12 -14.73
CA ARG A 236 27.60 -19.25 -14.12
C ARG A 236 27.08 -18.09 -13.26
N ALA A 237 25.78 -17.82 -13.21
CA ALA A 237 25.24 -16.75 -12.34
C ALA A 237 25.14 -17.17 -10.86
N ASN A 238 25.26 -18.46 -10.53
CA ASN A 238 25.01 -18.98 -9.18
C ASN A 238 26.27 -19.18 -8.32
N ILE A 239 27.45 -18.77 -8.81
CA ILE A 239 28.73 -18.91 -8.07
C ILE A 239 29.29 -17.54 -7.65
N GLY A 240 28.88 -16.44 -8.28
CA GLY A 240 29.30 -15.08 -7.89
C GLY A 240 28.60 -14.50 -6.66
N MET A 241 27.54 -15.14 -6.15
CA MET A 241 26.77 -14.66 -5.00
C MET A 241 27.27 -15.21 -3.65
N TYR A 242 28.15 -16.22 -3.66
CA TYR A 242 28.75 -16.77 -2.43
C TYR A 242 30.10 -16.14 -2.06
N THR A 243 30.74 -15.37 -2.96
CA THR A 243 32.01 -14.67 -2.68
C THR A 243 31.85 -13.27 -2.09
N ILE A 244 30.64 -12.74 -1.97
CA ILE A 244 30.39 -11.41 -1.37
C ILE A 244 30.10 -11.51 0.15
N LEU A 245 29.66 -12.68 0.63
CA LEU A 245 29.39 -12.92 2.06
C LEU A 245 30.66 -13.20 2.89
N ASP A 246 31.81 -13.42 2.25
CA ASP A 246 33.10 -13.71 2.92
C ASP A 246 33.99 -12.47 3.12
N LYS A 247 33.44 -11.27 2.86
CA LYS A 247 34.12 -9.97 3.10
C LYS A 247 33.46 -9.10 4.17
N ILE A 248 32.44 -9.61 4.84
CA ILE A 248 31.67 -8.86 5.86
C ILE A 248 31.78 -9.50 7.26
N PHE A 249 32.47 -10.63 7.41
CA PHE A 249 32.84 -11.20 8.70
C PHE A 249 34.37 -11.35 8.81
#